data_AF-A0A2V9X253-F1
#
_entry.id   AF-A0A2V9X253-F1
#
_cell.length_a   1.000
_cell.length_b   1.000
_cell.length_c   1.000
_cell.angle_alpha   90.00
_cell.angle_beta   90.00
_cell.angle_gamma   90.00
#
_symmetry.space_group_name_H-M   'P 1'
#
loop_
_entity.id
_entity.type
_entity.pdbx_description
1 polymer ?
#
loop_
_entity_poly.entity_id
_entity_poly.type
_entity_poly.pdbx_seq_one_letter_code
_entity_poly.pdbx_strand_id
1 'polypeptide(L)'
;VDLVLLDFHMPEMNGDMAAARMKDSKPDVPIALLSSDECLPSRDLEVVDCFIPKSEPIVSLLEKVDYLVSLRFLFRPFGAAERVSAHQAGPESERRQHVC
;
A
#
# COMPACT_ATOMS: atom_id res chain seq x y z
N VAL A 1 -6.32 5.49 3.55
CA VAL A 1 -5.00 6.07 3.20
C VAL A 1 -4.85 5.99 1.70
N ASP A 2 -4.76 7.15 1.05
CA ASP A 2 -4.80 7.31 -0.42
C ASP A 2 -3.41 7.44 -1.04
N LEU A 3 -2.44 7.92 -0.28
CA LEU A 3 -1.01 8.01 -0.59
C LEU A 3 -0.25 7.98 0.75
N VAL A 4 0.98 7.49 0.74
CA VAL A 4 1.91 7.63 1.87
C VAL A 4 3.10 8.47 1.44
N LEU A 5 3.39 9.51 2.22
CA LEU A 5 4.65 10.25 2.16
C LEU A 5 5.55 9.71 3.28
N LEU A 6 6.69 9.13 2.91
CA LEU A 6 7.55 8.35 3.79
C LEU A 6 8.95 8.94 3.80
N ASP A 7 9.48 9.24 4.99
CA ASP A 7 10.87 9.66 5.11
C ASP A 7 11.82 8.46 4.91
N PHE A 8 12.91 8.65 4.18
CA PHE A 8 13.94 7.64 3.96
C PHE A 8 14.82 7.48 5.20
N HIS A 9 15.33 8.59 5.75
CA HIS A 9 16.24 8.59 6.88
C HIS A 9 15.45 8.62 8.20
N MET A 10 15.06 7.44 8.67
CA MET A 10 14.38 7.27 9.96
C MET A 10 15.24 6.44 10.92
N PRO A 11 15.20 6.71 12.23
CA PRO A 11 15.86 5.86 13.22
C PRO A 11 15.24 4.45 13.20
N GLU A 12 16.05 3.45 13.57
CA GLU A 12 15.70 2.02 13.66
C GLU A 12 15.43 1.33 12.32
N MET A 13 14.67 1.95 11.41
CA MET A 13 14.28 1.37 10.13
C MET A 13 14.18 2.45 9.06
N ASN A 14 14.93 2.28 7.98
CA ASN A 14 14.87 3.18 6.83
C ASN A 14 13.52 3.08 6.08
N GLY A 15 13.22 4.12 5.31
CA GLY A 15 11.98 4.24 4.56
C GLY A 15 11.78 3.17 3.48
N ASP A 16 12.82 2.67 2.84
CA ASP A 16 12.75 1.57 1.87
C ASP A 16 12.22 0.28 2.53
N MET A 17 12.74 -0.06 3.70
CA MET A 17 12.30 -1.22 4.48
C MET A 17 10.85 -1.06 4.97
N ALA A 18 10.49 0.15 5.41
CA ALA A 18 9.12 0.46 5.82
C ALA A 18 8.15 0.38 4.63
N ALA A 19 8.56 0.85 3.45
CA ALA A 19 7.78 0.76 2.21
C ALA A 19 7.53 -0.69 1.81
N ALA A 20 8.55 -1.54 1.86
CA ALA A 20 8.43 -2.97 1.56
C ALA A 20 7.38 -3.64 2.47
N ARG A 21 7.49 -3.46 3.79
CA ARG A 21 6.51 -3.98 4.76
C ARG A 21 5.09 -3.44 4.52
N MET A 22 4.98 -2.19 4.06
CA MET A 22 3.68 -1.63 3.75
C MET A 22 3.07 -2.28 2.51
N LYS A 23 3.85 -2.48 1.44
CA LYS A 23 3.38 -3.11 0.20
C LYS A 23 2.95 -4.56 0.42
N ASP A 24 3.53 -5.29 1.38
CA ASP A 24 3.05 -6.62 1.78
C ASP A 24 1.58 -6.63 2.25
N SER A 25 1.15 -5.54 2.90
CA SER A 25 -0.21 -5.41 3.46
C SER A 25 -1.17 -4.61 2.59
N LYS A 26 -0.67 -3.62 1.85
CA LYS A 26 -1.42 -2.65 1.06
C LYS A 26 -0.68 -2.35 -0.25
N PRO A 27 -0.59 -3.33 -1.17
CA PRO A 27 0.20 -3.19 -2.39
C PRO A 27 -0.28 -2.04 -3.29
N ASP A 28 -1.59 -1.76 -3.28
CA ASP A 28 -2.22 -0.75 -4.13
C ASP A 28 -2.11 0.69 -3.60
N VAL A 29 -1.58 0.88 -2.39
CA VAL A 29 -1.37 2.24 -1.86
C VAL A 29 -0.06 2.78 -2.42
N PRO A 30 -0.05 3.92 -3.13
CA PRO A 30 1.17 4.50 -3.64
C PRO A 30 2.03 5.04 -2.49
N ILE A 31 3.35 4.98 -2.66
CA ILE A 31 4.36 5.41 -1.70
C ILE A 31 5.30 6.44 -2.34
N ALA A 32 5.18 7.67 -1.84
CA ALA A 32 6.08 8.81 -1.86
C ALA A 32 7.35 8.68 -1.00
N LEU A 33 8.54 8.35 -1.51
CA LEU A 33 9.75 8.34 -0.67
C LEU A 33 10.44 9.71 -0.67
N LEU A 34 10.57 10.33 0.49
CA LEU A 34 11.27 11.60 0.70
C LEU A 34 12.66 11.38 1.29
N SER A 35 13.70 11.98 0.71
CA SER A 35 15.06 11.94 1.27
C SER A 35 15.72 13.32 1.27
N SER A 36 16.63 13.55 2.21
CA SER A 36 17.56 14.68 2.12
C SER A 36 18.66 14.45 1.06
N ASP A 37 18.83 13.22 0.60
CA ASP A 37 19.75 12.89 -0.49
C ASP A 37 19.12 13.28 -1.84
N GLU A 38 19.94 13.72 -2.78
CA GLU A 38 19.49 14.09 -4.13
C GLU A 38 19.28 12.86 -5.03
N CYS A 39 19.86 11.72 -4.66
CA CYS A 39 19.66 10.45 -5.35
C CYS A 39 19.81 9.28 -4.38
N LEU A 40 19.12 8.19 -4.67
CA LEU A 40 19.23 6.93 -3.95
C LEU A 40 19.58 5.79 -4.92
N PRO A 41 20.27 4.74 -4.45
CA PRO A 41 20.47 3.50 -5.21
C PRO A 41 19.13 2.92 -5.69
N SER A 42 19.11 2.36 -6.92
CA SER A 42 17.89 1.80 -7.51
C SER A 42 17.22 0.71 -6.66
N ARG A 43 18.00 -0.06 -5.91
CA ARG A 43 17.49 -1.08 -4.98
C ARG A 43 16.60 -0.50 -3.87
N ASP A 44 16.89 0.73 -3.42
CA ASP A 44 16.17 1.38 -2.33
C ASP A 44 14.87 2.02 -2.85
N LEU A 45 14.69 2.03 -4.18
CA LEU A 45 13.54 2.59 -4.90
C LEU A 45 12.64 1.51 -5.54
N GLU A 46 12.95 0.23 -5.35
CA GLU A 46 12.31 -0.87 -6.10
C GLU A 46 10.80 -0.98 -5.85
N VAL A 47 10.35 -0.65 -4.63
CA VAL A 47 8.96 -0.83 -4.19
C VAL A 47 8.20 0.50 -4.01
N VAL A 48 8.83 1.63 -4.31
CA VAL A 48 8.23 2.96 -4.15
C VAL A 48 7.77 3.48 -5.50
N ASP A 49 6.68 4.23 -5.50
CA ASP A 49 6.05 4.71 -6.73
C ASP A 49 6.68 6.03 -7.20
N CYS A 50 7.30 6.78 -6.29
CA CYS A 50 8.02 8.01 -6.62
C CYS A 50 9.09 8.34 -5.56
N PHE A 51 10.19 8.93 -6.00
CA PHE A 51 11.24 9.50 -5.15
C PHE A 51 11.20 11.03 -5.23
N ILE A 52 11.35 11.69 -4.07
CA ILE A 52 11.25 13.13 -3.93
C ILE A 52 12.37 13.65 -3.02
N PRO A 53 13.40 14.33 -3.56
CA PRO A 53 14.33 15.07 -2.73
C PRO A 53 13.59 16.12 -1.89
N LYS A 54 13.88 16.21 -0.60
CA LYS A 54 13.30 17.21 0.32
C LYS A 54 13.68 18.64 -0.05
N SER A 55 14.73 18.81 -0.85
CA SER A 55 15.19 20.07 -1.43
C SER A 55 14.29 20.56 -2.57
N GLU A 56 13.40 19.70 -3.12
CA GLU A 56 12.49 20.12 -4.18
C GLU A 56 11.52 21.21 -3.73
N PRO A 57 11.15 22.14 -4.63
CA PRO A 57 10.12 23.13 -4.35
C PRO A 57 8.80 22.46 -3.96
N ILE A 58 8.07 23.08 -3.03
CA ILE A 58 6.77 22.58 -2.57
C ILE A 58 5.76 22.35 -3.72
N VAL A 59 5.85 23.14 -4.78
CA VAL A 59 5.00 22.98 -5.98
C VAL A 59 5.26 21.63 -6.64
N SER A 60 6.52 21.19 -6.74
CA SER A 60 6.84 19.88 -7.34
C SER A 60 6.37 18.71 -6.47
N LEU A 61 6.45 18.83 -5.15
CA LEU A 61 5.85 17.86 -4.23
C LEU A 61 4.34 17.75 -4.47
N LEU A 62 3.64 18.88 -4.55
CA LEU A 62 2.19 18.91 -4.75
C LEU A 62 1.77 18.30 -6.10
N GLU A 63 2.52 18.58 -7.17
CA GLU A 63 2.28 17.98 -8.49
C GLU A 63 2.43 16.45 -8.45
N LYS A 64 3.46 15.94 -7.77
CA LYS A 64 3.67 14.50 -7.61
C LYS A 64 2.60 13.85 -6.75
N VAL A 65 2.15 14.52 -5.68
CA VAL A 65 1.04 14.06 -4.85
C VAL A 65 -0.24 13.97 -5.67
N ASP A 66 -0.60 15.04 -6.39
CA ASP A 66 -1.79 15.09 -7.24
C ASP A 66 -1.78 13.99 -8.31
N TYR A 67 -0.63 13.79 -8.95
CA TYR A 67 -0.42 12.74 -9.94
C TYR A 67 -0.64 11.33 -9.35
N LEU A 68 0.02 10.99 -8.24
CA LEU A 68 -0.08 9.65 -7.64
C LEU A 68 -1.48 9.35 -7.11
N VAL A 69 -2.13 10.34 -6.49
CA VAL A 69 -3.50 10.22 -6.01
C VAL A 69 -4.46 10.03 -7.18
N SER A 70 -4.32 10.83 -8.25
CA SER A 70 -5.13 10.72 -9.46
C SER A 70 -4.98 9.35 -10.14
N LEU A 71 -3.76 8.86 -10.31
CA LEU A 71 -3.50 7.53 -10.86
C LEU A 71 -4.19 6.43 -10.06
N ARG A 72 -4.09 6.49 -8.73
CA ARG A 72 -4.75 5.51 -7.87
C ARG A 72 -6.26 5.51 -8.08
N PHE A 73 -6.89 6.68 -8.20
CA PHE A 73 -8.33 6.77 -8.42
C PHE A 73 -8.76 6.29 -9.80
N LEU A 74 -7.97 6.59 -10.83
CA LEU A 74 -8.22 6.15 -12.21
C LEU A 74 -8.08 4.64 -12.39
N PHE A 75 -7.09 4.04 -11.72
CA PHE A 75 -6.74 2.63 -11.88
C PHE A 75 -7.06 1.79 -10.65
N ARG A 76 -8.07 2.17 -9.84
CA ARG A 76 -8.51 1.32 -8.72
C ARG A 76 -8.82 -0.07 -9.26
N PRO A 77 -8.13 -1.13 -8.79
CA PRO A 77 -8.35 -2.47 -9.32
C PRO A 77 -9.82 -2.85 -9.15
N PHE A 78 -10.44 -3.28 -10.26
CA PHE A 78 -11.81 -3.78 -10.30
C PHE A 78 -11.85 -5.12 -9.54
N GLY A 79 -11.92 -5.06 -8.21
CA GLY A 79 -11.75 -6.25 -7.36
C GLY A 79 -11.69 -6.01 -5.85
N ALA A 80 -11.66 -4.76 -5.37
CA ALA A 80 -11.81 -4.45 -3.94
C ALA A 80 -13.28 -4.51 -3.45
N ALA A 81 -14.18 -5.13 -4.23
CA ALA A 81 -15.49 -5.55 -3.73
C ALA A 81 -15.27 -6.76 -2.82
N GLU A 82 -15.29 -6.50 -1.52
CA GLU A 82 -15.47 -7.43 -0.40
C GLU A 82 -14.79 -8.81 -0.54
N ARG A 83 -13.75 -9.03 0.26
CA ARG A 83 -13.48 -10.38 0.78
C ARG A 83 -14.72 -10.81 1.57
N VAL A 84 -15.66 -11.48 0.91
CA VAL A 84 -16.72 -12.21 1.59
C VAL A 84 -16.02 -13.27 2.42
N SER A 85 -15.98 -13.05 3.72
CA SER A 85 -15.55 -14.04 4.69
C SER A 85 -16.43 -15.27 4.48
N ALA A 86 -15.84 -16.35 3.99
CA ALA A 86 -16.47 -17.66 3.96
C ALA A 86 -16.63 -18.14 5.41
N HIS A 87 -17.64 -17.62 6.11
CA HIS A 87 -18.18 -18.27 7.30
C HIS A 87 -18.94 -19.52 6.87
N GLN A 88 -18.19 -20.59 6.70
CA GLN A 88 -18.44 -21.89 7.32
C GLN A 88 -19.93 -22.29 7.43
N ALA A 89 -20.50 -22.76 6.32
CA ALA A 89 -21.67 -23.62 6.36
C ALA A 89 -21.21 -25.03 6.82
N GLY A 90 -21.40 -25.33 8.10
CA GLY A 90 -21.36 -26.71 8.59
C GLY A 90 -22.55 -27.49 8.02
N PRO A 91 -22.42 -28.77 7.65
CA PRO A 91 -23.55 -29.54 7.17
C PRO A 91 -24.48 -29.89 8.35
N GLU A 92 -25.68 -29.32 8.36
CA GLU A 92 -26.84 -29.88 9.05
C GLU A 92 -27.11 -31.29 8.49
N SER A 93 -26.85 -32.31 9.29
CA SER A 93 -27.35 -33.67 9.05
C SER A 93 -28.39 -34.01 10.12
N GLU A 94 -29.55 -33.38 10.01
CA GLU A 94 -30.77 -33.91 10.60
C GLU A 94 -31.40 -34.90 9.62
N ARG A 95 -31.14 -36.20 9.80
CA ARG A 95 -32.10 -37.24 9.40
C ARG A 95 -32.11 -38.41 10.38
N ARG A 96 -33.25 -38.45 11.08
CA ARG A 96 -34.09 -39.62 11.36
C ARG A 96 -33.70 -40.53 12.53
N GLN A 97 -34.48 -40.31 13.60
CA GLN A 97 -35.39 -41.29 14.22
C GLN A 97 -34.77 -42.65 14.59
N HIS A 98 -34.56 -42.86 15.88
CA HIS A 98 -34.61 -44.19 16.48
C HIS A 98 -35.84 -44.27 17.38
N VAL A 99 -36.78 -45.10 16.93
CA VAL A 99 -37.83 -45.71 17.73
C VAL A 99 -37.23 -46.99 18.28
N CYS A 100 -37.17 -47.11 19.61
CA CYS A 100 -37.36 -48.32 20.42
C CYS A 100 -37.34 -47.92 21.89
#